data_AF-A0A2E7PNF3-F1
#
_entry.id   AF-A0A2E7PNF3-F1
#
_cell.length_a   1.000
_cell.length_b   1.000
_cell.length_c   1.000
_cell.angle_alpha   90.00
_cell.angle_beta   90.00
_cell.angle_gamma   90.00
#
_symmetry.space_group_name_H-M   'P 1'
#
loop_
_entity.id
_entity.type
_entity.pdbx_description
1 polymer ?
#
loop_
_entity_poly.entity_id
_entity_poly.type
_entity_poly.pdbx_seq_one_letter_code
_entity_poly.pdbx_strand_id
1 'polypeptide(L)'
;MPAPREGSEFVQSLQRGLAVIQAFGSNRPDMTISEVAEVTGTTRATARRFLLTLESLGHVRVNGRRFSLTPQVLELGYAYLSSLEWWQIAQPHMETVVHMLQESCSAAVLDGHEVIYVARVSATRIMTINLGIGTRLPAYVTSLGRVLLAHQSPEYLNRYLADLTPQKFTDRTKTDRGELREVLDTVRLKGYARVDQELETGLRSLAVPILDRNGHILAALNVGTHAARTRLEDMTSRFLPVLHEASRKITAQLPR
;
A
#
# COMPACT_ATOMS: atom_id res chain seq x y z
N MET A 1 10.79 4.59 5.13
CA MET A 1 11.06 4.04 6.48
C MET A 1 11.87 5.05 7.26
N PRO A 2 11.61 5.26 8.57
CA PRO A 2 12.57 5.99 9.39
C PRO A 2 13.93 5.29 9.29
N ALA A 3 15.02 6.06 9.27
CA ALA A 3 16.36 5.48 9.35
C ALA A 3 16.41 4.56 10.59
N PRO A 4 17.01 3.37 10.49
CA PRO A 4 17.16 2.51 11.65
C PRO A 4 17.80 3.31 12.79
N ARG A 5 17.37 3.08 14.04
CA ARG A 5 18.12 3.56 15.19
C ARG A 5 19.41 2.74 15.25
N GLU A 6 20.44 3.21 14.57
CA GLU A 6 21.77 2.60 14.54
C GLU A 6 22.41 2.77 15.93
N GLY A 7 22.05 1.88 16.85
CA GLY A 7 22.61 1.77 18.20
C GLY A 7 23.20 0.39 18.45
N SER A 8 23.74 0.17 19.65
CA SER A 8 24.39 -1.11 20.02
C SER A 8 23.47 -2.34 19.93
N GLU A 9 22.16 -2.14 19.97
CA GLU A 9 21.16 -3.20 19.86
C GLU A 9 20.75 -3.51 18.41
N PHE A 10 21.25 -2.75 17.43
CA PHE A 10 20.89 -2.93 16.03
C PHE A 10 21.61 -4.14 15.41
N VAL A 11 20.84 -5.19 15.10
CA VAL A 11 21.36 -6.42 14.51
C VAL A 11 21.55 -6.25 13.00
N GLN A 12 22.73 -5.78 12.60
CA GLN A 12 23.05 -5.50 11.19
C GLN A 12 22.94 -6.74 10.27
N SER A 13 23.17 -7.94 10.80
CA SER A 13 22.99 -9.17 10.03
C SER A 13 21.53 -9.43 9.65
N LEU A 14 20.57 -9.11 10.53
CA LEU A 14 19.14 -9.23 10.25
C LEU A 14 18.72 -8.23 9.17
N GLN A 15 19.15 -6.96 9.30
CA GLN A 15 18.89 -5.92 8.29
C GLN A 15 19.36 -6.38 6.90
N ARG A 16 20.59 -6.88 6.80
CA ARG A 16 21.15 -7.33 5.51
C ARG A 16 20.44 -8.57 4.98
N GLY A 17 20.04 -9.50 5.85
CA GLY A 17 19.22 -10.66 5.47
C GLY A 17 17.89 -10.24 4.84
N LEU A 18 17.18 -9.30 5.47
CA LEU A 18 15.92 -8.73 4.94
C LEU A 18 16.16 -7.99 3.62
N ALA A 19 17.25 -7.21 3.51
CA ALA A 19 17.61 -6.51 2.28
C ALA A 19 17.85 -7.48 1.10
N VAL A 20 18.43 -8.66 1.35
CA VAL A 20 18.60 -9.70 0.33
C VAL A 20 17.26 -10.24 -0.15
N ILE A 21 16.30 -10.50 0.74
CA ILE A 21 14.93 -10.91 0.34
C ILE A 21 14.27 -9.82 -0.50
N GLN A 22 14.37 -8.56 -0.08
CA GLN A 22 13.77 -7.40 -0.75
C GLN A 22 14.42 -7.06 -2.10
N ALA A 23 15.61 -7.59 -2.40
CA ALA A 23 16.28 -7.37 -3.67
C ALA A 23 15.57 -8.07 -4.84
N PHE A 24 14.88 -9.18 -4.58
CA PHE A 24 14.09 -9.91 -5.57
C PHE A 24 12.75 -9.23 -5.85
N GLY A 25 12.22 -9.42 -7.06
CA GLY A 25 10.92 -8.84 -7.46
C GLY A 25 10.53 -9.24 -8.87
N SER A 26 9.43 -8.69 -9.40
CA SER A 26 8.94 -9.01 -10.75
C SER A 26 9.98 -8.80 -11.85
N ASN A 27 10.80 -7.75 -11.74
CA ASN A 27 11.88 -7.45 -12.69
C ASN A 27 13.19 -8.22 -12.42
N ARG A 28 13.30 -8.85 -11.24
CA ARG A 28 14.47 -9.62 -10.79
C ARG A 28 13.99 -10.92 -10.11
N PRO A 29 13.33 -11.83 -10.84
CA PRO A 29 12.75 -13.04 -10.25
C PRO A 29 13.82 -14.00 -9.73
N ASP A 30 15.01 -13.96 -10.33
CA ASP A 30 16.17 -14.73 -9.92
C ASP A 30 17.47 -13.95 -10.18
N MET A 31 18.48 -14.14 -9.34
CA MET A 31 19.74 -13.38 -9.35
C MET A 31 20.95 -14.24 -8.98
N THR A 32 22.10 -13.93 -9.55
CA THR A 32 23.42 -14.40 -9.12
C THR A 32 23.90 -13.67 -7.86
N ILE A 33 24.93 -14.20 -7.20
CA ILE A 33 25.56 -13.54 -6.02
C ILE A 33 26.02 -12.12 -6.35
N SER A 34 26.58 -11.90 -7.55
CA SER A 34 27.09 -10.59 -7.97
C SER A 34 25.97 -9.57 -8.13
N GLU A 35 24.86 -9.97 -8.74
CA GLU A 35 23.67 -9.11 -8.91
C GLU A 35 23.05 -8.77 -7.54
N VAL A 36 22.94 -9.74 -6.62
CA VAL A 36 22.46 -9.48 -5.25
C VAL A 36 23.37 -8.51 -4.51
N ALA A 37 24.69 -8.70 -4.61
CA ALA A 37 25.67 -7.83 -3.97
C ALA A 37 25.55 -6.38 -4.48
N GLU A 38 25.39 -6.20 -5.79
CA GLU A 38 25.20 -4.90 -6.42
C GLU A 38 23.90 -4.23 -5.95
N VAL A 39 22.77 -4.93 -6.03
CA VAL A 39 21.45 -4.39 -5.63
C VAL A 39 21.39 -4.03 -4.15
N THR A 40 22.05 -4.81 -3.30
CA THR A 40 22.03 -4.59 -1.83
C THR A 40 23.14 -3.65 -1.35
N GLY A 41 24.05 -3.22 -2.24
CA GLY A 41 25.23 -2.44 -1.84
C GLY A 41 26.17 -3.19 -0.89
N THR A 42 26.26 -4.51 -1.00
CA THR A 42 27.10 -5.37 -0.15
C THR A 42 28.22 -6.05 -0.93
N THR A 43 29.18 -6.67 -0.24
CA THR A 43 30.24 -7.46 -0.92
C THR A 43 29.70 -8.82 -1.38
N ARG A 44 30.29 -9.41 -2.43
CA ARG A 44 29.91 -10.76 -2.90
C ARG A 44 30.00 -11.83 -1.80
N ALA A 45 31.01 -11.74 -0.93
CA ALA A 45 31.15 -12.66 0.20
C ALA A 45 30.00 -12.51 1.22
N THR A 46 29.55 -11.28 1.46
CA THR A 46 28.43 -10.97 2.34
C THR A 46 27.11 -11.46 1.75
N ALA A 47 26.83 -11.11 0.49
CA ALA A 47 25.65 -11.58 -0.25
C ALA A 47 25.58 -13.12 -0.29
N ARG A 48 26.70 -13.79 -0.57
CA ARG A 48 26.79 -15.26 -0.57
C ARG A 48 26.42 -15.85 0.79
N ARG A 49 26.94 -15.30 1.90
CA ARG A 49 26.61 -15.78 3.25
C ARG A 49 25.12 -15.70 3.53
N PHE A 50 24.49 -14.57 3.22
CA PHE A 50 23.05 -14.40 3.43
C PHE A 50 22.21 -15.29 2.51
N LEU A 51 22.57 -15.43 1.24
CA LEU A 51 21.86 -16.32 0.30
C LEU A 51 21.90 -17.78 0.75
N LEU A 52 23.06 -18.26 1.22
CA LEU A 52 23.19 -19.64 1.75
C LEU A 52 22.42 -19.83 3.05
N THR A 53 22.41 -18.83 3.94
CA THR A 53 21.57 -18.88 5.14
C THR A 53 20.09 -18.92 4.77
N LEU A 54 19.63 -18.04 3.88
CA LEU A 54 18.24 -18.02 3.41
C LEU A 54 17.84 -19.30 2.67
N GLU A 55 18.77 -19.92 1.95
CA GLU A 55 18.58 -21.24 1.36
C GLU A 55 18.41 -22.32 2.44
N SER A 56 19.27 -22.35 3.45
CA SER A 56 19.15 -23.31 4.57
C SER A 56 17.87 -23.14 5.38
N LEU A 57 17.34 -21.91 5.45
CA LEU A 57 16.06 -21.59 6.08
C LEU A 57 14.85 -21.84 5.15
N GLY A 58 15.10 -22.20 3.90
CA GLY A 58 14.10 -22.52 2.88
C GLY A 58 13.47 -21.32 2.18
N HIS A 59 13.83 -20.08 2.51
CA HIS A 59 13.32 -18.86 1.88
C HIS A 59 13.83 -18.62 0.45
N VAL A 60 14.98 -19.21 0.10
CA VAL A 60 15.61 -19.09 -1.21
C VAL A 60 15.93 -20.49 -1.74
N ARG A 61 15.87 -20.68 -3.05
CA ARG A 61 16.40 -21.87 -3.73
C ARG A 61 17.50 -21.49 -4.71
N VAL A 62 18.48 -22.36 -4.89
CA VAL A 62 19.52 -22.21 -5.92
C VAL A 62 19.24 -23.13 -7.12
N ASN A 63 19.46 -22.61 -8.33
CA ASN A 63 19.54 -23.38 -9.56
C ASN A 63 20.80 -22.97 -10.33
N GLY A 64 21.81 -23.84 -10.33
CA GLY A 64 23.13 -23.53 -10.88
C GLY A 64 23.80 -22.37 -10.13
N ARG A 65 23.85 -21.19 -10.77
CA ARG A 65 24.44 -19.97 -10.21
C ARG A 65 23.40 -18.92 -9.78
N ARG A 66 22.11 -19.18 -9.99
CA ARG A 66 21.02 -18.22 -9.76
C ARG A 66 20.19 -18.64 -8.56
N PHE A 67 19.81 -17.67 -7.75
CA PHE A 67 19.00 -17.80 -6.56
C PHE A 67 17.62 -17.21 -6.84
N SER A 68 16.56 -17.78 -6.27
CA SER A 68 15.19 -17.26 -6.39
C SER A 68 14.42 -17.48 -5.10
N LEU A 69 13.44 -16.61 -4.80
CA LEU A 69 12.60 -16.77 -3.62
C LEU A 69 11.71 -18.01 -3.73
N THR A 70 11.50 -18.70 -2.61
CA THR A 70 10.50 -19.77 -2.47
C THR A 70 9.19 -19.20 -1.90
N PRO A 71 8.07 -19.93 -1.98
CA PRO A 71 6.81 -19.51 -1.35
C PRO A 71 6.91 -19.28 0.17
N GLN A 72 7.91 -19.82 0.87
CA GLN A 72 8.06 -19.67 2.32
C GLN A 72 8.24 -18.20 2.75
N VAL A 73 8.71 -17.33 1.86
CA VAL A 73 8.76 -15.87 2.15
C VAL A 73 7.38 -15.25 2.35
N LEU A 74 6.31 -15.89 1.87
CA LEU A 74 4.94 -15.42 2.07
C LEU A 74 4.53 -15.48 3.54
N GLU A 75 5.08 -16.39 4.33
CA GLU A 75 4.78 -16.53 5.76
C GLU A 75 5.09 -15.25 6.54
N LEU A 76 6.15 -14.53 6.15
CA LEU A 76 6.56 -13.27 6.78
C LEU A 76 5.48 -12.19 6.64
N GLY A 77 4.87 -12.07 5.46
CA GLY A 77 3.79 -11.11 5.20
C GLY A 77 2.42 -11.61 5.66
N TYR A 78 2.18 -12.92 5.56
CA TYR A 78 0.91 -13.53 5.93
C TYR A 78 0.61 -13.38 7.42
N ALA A 79 1.62 -13.45 8.30
CA ALA A 79 1.44 -13.21 9.73
C ALA A 79 0.83 -11.83 10.03
N TYR A 80 1.20 -10.80 9.27
CA TYR A 80 0.59 -9.48 9.38
C TYR A 80 -0.82 -9.45 8.77
N LEU A 81 -1.02 -9.99 7.57
CA LEU A 81 -2.33 -9.95 6.92
C LEU A 81 -3.40 -10.74 7.68
N SER A 82 -3.02 -11.91 8.23
CA SER A 82 -3.92 -12.77 9.00
C SER A 82 -4.26 -12.22 10.39
N SER A 83 -3.49 -11.26 10.92
CA SER A 83 -3.83 -10.55 12.16
C SER A 83 -4.78 -9.37 11.94
N LEU A 84 -5.00 -8.94 10.69
CA LEU A 84 -5.98 -7.92 10.35
C LEU A 84 -7.40 -8.54 10.38
N GLU A 85 -8.14 -8.28 11.44
CA GLU A 85 -9.50 -8.82 11.65
C GLU A 85 -10.47 -8.53 10.49
N TRP A 86 -10.22 -7.44 9.74
CA TRP A 86 -11.07 -7.01 8.64
C TRP A 86 -10.69 -7.62 7.28
N TRP A 87 -9.48 -8.15 7.12
CA TRP A 87 -8.92 -8.48 5.80
C TRP A 87 -9.72 -9.57 5.08
N GLN A 88 -10.01 -10.68 5.76
CA GLN A 88 -10.80 -11.78 5.21
C GLN A 88 -12.28 -11.38 5.01
N ILE A 89 -12.80 -10.53 5.88
CA ILE A 89 -14.18 -10.01 5.79
C ILE A 89 -14.33 -9.09 4.58
N ALA A 90 -13.31 -8.27 4.28
CA ALA A 90 -13.38 -7.30 3.20
C ALA A 90 -13.39 -7.94 1.81
N GLN A 91 -12.73 -9.08 1.62
CA GLN A 91 -12.53 -9.67 0.31
C GLN A 91 -13.84 -9.91 -0.49
N PRO A 92 -14.88 -10.58 0.04
CA PRO A 92 -16.14 -10.77 -0.71
C PRO A 92 -16.85 -9.45 -1.07
N HIS A 93 -16.74 -8.43 -0.22
CA HIS A 93 -17.31 -7.11 -0.50
C HIS A 93 -16.52 -6.37 -1.57
N MET A 94 -15.20 -6.51 -1.58
CA MET A 94 -14.33 -5.99 -2.64
C MET A 94 -14.63 -6.66 -3.98
N GLU A 95 -14.84 -7.98 -4.00
CA GLU A 95 -15.27 -8.71 -5.20
C GLU A 95 -16.61 -8.19 -5.73
N THR A 96 -17.56 -7.92 -4.83
CA THR A 96 -18.84 -7.30 -5.19
C THR A 96 -18.66 -5.90 -5.79
N VAL A 97 -17.78 -5.06 -5.20
CA VAL A 97 -17.44 -3.73 -5.74
C VAL A 97 -16.88 -3.85 -7.16
N VAL A 98 -15.93 -4.76 -7.38
CA VAL A 98 -15.34 -4.99 -8.72
C VAL A 98 -16.39 -5.49 -9.70
N HIS A 99 -17.26 -6.41 -9.29
CA HIS A 99 -18.35 -6.91 -10.12
C HIS A 99 -19.30 -5.79 -10.56
N MET A 100 -19.70 -4.90 -9.64
CA MET A 100 -20.63 -3.82 -9.94
C MET A 100 -20.00 -2.68 -10.77
N LEU A 101 -18.75 -2.33 -10.48
CA LEU A 101 -18.11 -1.13 -11.07
C LEU A 101 -17.20 -1.46 -12.25
N GLN A 102 -16.79 -2.72 -12.40
CA GLN A 102 -15.83 -3.17 -13.41
C GLN A 102 -14.47 -2.45 -13.31
N GLU A 103 -14.12 -1.94 -12.13
CA GLU A 103 -12.85 -1.29 -11.83
C GLU A 103 -12.19 -1.97 -10.62
N SER A 104 -10.87 -2.01 -10.57
CA SER A 104 -10.14 -2.67 -9.48
C SER A 104 -10.41 -2.00 -8.13
N CYS A 105 -10.63 -2.82 -7.10
CA CYS A 105 -10.84 -2.38 -5.73
C CYS A 105 -9.61 -2.73 -4.88
N SER A 106 -9.15 -1.81 -4.04
CA SER A 106 -7.99 -2.04 -3.16
C SER A 106 -8.27 -1.53 -1.75
N ALA A 107 -7.61 -2.14 -0.78
CA ALA A 107 -7.59 -1.64 0.60
C ALA A 107 -6.15 -1.45 1.08
N ALA A 108 -5.95 -0.39 1.87
CA ALA A 108 -4.64 -0.02 2.38
C ALA A 108 -4.68 0.49 3.81
N VAL A 109 -3.54 0.37 4.48
CA VAL A 109 -3.27 0.87 5.82
C VAL A 109 -2.25 2.00 5.77
N LEU A 110 -2.17 2.82 6.82
CA LEU A 110 -1.21 3.89 6.95
C LEU A 110 0.05 3.39 7.67
N ASP A 111 1.22 3.66 7.10
CA ASP A 111 2.53 3.40 7.73
C ASP A 111 3.44 4.61 7.51
N GLY A 112 3.55 5.44 8.55
CA GLY A 112 4.27 6.71 8.49
C GLY A 112 3.72 7.63 7.41
N HIS A 113 4.53 7.93 6.40
CA HIS A 113 4.16 8.85 5.30
C HIS A 113 3.49 8.17 4.10
N GLU A 114 3.31 6.85 4.15
CA GLU A 114 2.89 6.04 3.01
C GLU A 114 1.64 5.22 3.34
N VAL A 115 0.90 4.86 2.30
CA VAL A 115 -0.09 3.80 2.36
C VAL A 115 0.50 2.50 1.86
N ILE A 116 0.19 1.40 2.53
CA ILE A 116 0.56 0.04 2.10
C ILE A 116 -0.69 -0.69 1.65
N TYR A 117 -0.68 -1.20 0.42
CA TYR A 117 -1.77 -2.01 -0.11
C TYR A 117 -1.74 -3.38 0.56
N VAL A 118 -2.84 -3.78 1.21
CA VAL A 118 -2.93 -5.04 1.96
C VAL A 118 -4.01 -5.98 1.40
N ALA A 119 -4.94 -5.45 0.60
CA ALA A 119 -5.87 -6.25 -0.17
C ALA A 119 -6.10 -5.62 -1.54
N ARG A 120 -6.34 -6.47 -2.55
CA ARG A 120 -6.69 -6.02 -3.90
C ARG A 120 -7.51 -7.08 -4.62
N VAL A 121 -8.58 -6.64 -5.26
CA VAL A 121 -9.33 -7.42 -6.25
C VAL A 121 -9.22 -6.69 -7.58
N SER A 122 -8.62 -7.36 -8.57
CA SER A 122 -8.36 -6.79 -9.89
C SER A 122 -9.56 -6.97 -10.81
N ALA A 123 -9.93 -5.92 -11.55
CA ALA A 123 -10.85 -6.06 -12.67
C ALA A 123 -10.14 -6.70 -13.88
N THR A 124 -10.86 -7.52 -14.64
CA THR A 124 -10.38 -8.14 -15.88
C THR A 124 -10.37 -7.11 -17.01
N ARG A 125 -9.26 -6.38 -17.17
CA ARG A 125 -9.08 -5.39 -18.26
C ARG A 125 -7.66 -5.39 -18.81
N ILE A 126 -7.53 -5.00 -20.08
CA ILE A 126 -6.26 -4.97 -20.84
C ILE A 126 -5.25 -3.94 -20.27
N MET A 127 -5.74 -2.83 -19.71
CA MET A 127 -4.91 -1.84 -19.00
C MET A 127 -5.19 -1.90 -17.50
N THR A 128 -4.31 -2.57 -16.76
CA THR A 128 -4.31 -2.61 -15.30
C THR A 128 -3.25 -1.66 -14.75
N ILE A 129 -3.60 -0.91 -13.72
CA ILE A 129 -2.62 -0.22 -12.87
C ILE A 129 -1.87 -1.32 -12.11
N ASN A 130 -0.54 -1.41 -12.29
CA ASN A 130 0.32 -2.42 -11.66
C ASN A 130 0.53 -2.10 -10.17
N LEU A 131 -0.49 -2.36 -9.36
CA LEU A 131 -0.45 -2.29 -7.90
C LEU A 131 -0.72 -3.67 -7.34
N GLY A 132 0.10 -4.12 -6.38
CA GLY A 132 -0.04 -5.40 -5.71
C GLY A 132 -0.10 -5.23 -4.19
N ILE A 133 -0.35 -6.33 -3.48
CA ILE A 133 -0.18 -6.37 -2.03
C ILE A 133 1.28 -6.04 -1.69
N GLY A 134 1.51 -5.21 -0.68
CA GLY A 134 2.81 -4.69 -0.27
C GLY A 134 3.27 -3.43 -1.01
N THR A 135 2.59 -3.01 -2.08
CA THR A 135 2.94 -1.74 -2.76
C THR A 135 2.76 -0.56 -1.81
N ARG A 136 3.73 0.37 -1.84
CA ARG A 136 3.76 1.59 -1.02
C ARG A 136 3.58 2.81 -1.90
N LEU A 137 2.74 3.75 -1.49
CA LEU A 137 2.54 5.04 -2.16
C LEU A 137 2.46 6.19 -1.14
N PRO A 138 2.87 7.42 -1.47
CA PRO A 138 2.76 8.55 -0.55
C PRO A 138 1.30 8.82 -0.15
N ALA A 139 1.05 9.01 1.14
CA ALA A 139 -0.32 9.13 1.64
C ALA A 139 -1.02 10.44 1.20
N TYR A 140 -0.30 11.57 1.17
CA TYR A 140 -0.89 12.89 0.85
C TYR A 140 -1.48 12.99 -0.58
N VAL A 141 -0.97 12.19 -1.51
CA VAL A 141 -1.34 12.24 -2.95
C VAL A 141 -2.34 11.14 -3.36
N THR A 142 -2.66 10.21 -2.46
CA THR A 142 -3.57 9.10 -2.75
C THR A 142 -4.93 9.28 -2.06
N SER A 143 -6.00 8.77 -2.67
CA SER A 143 -7.33 8.79 -2.04
C SER A 143 -7.36 7.97 -0.74
N LEU A 144 -6.74 6.78 -0.76
CA LEU A 144 -6.55 5.93 0.42
C LEU A 144 -5.83 6.69 1.54
N GLY A 145 -4.70 7.33 1.23
CA GLY A 145 -3.91 8.04 2.22
C GLY A 145 -4.63 9.26 2.78
N ARG A 146 -5.37 10.00 1.95
CA ARG A 146 -6.19 11.12 2.42
C ARG A 146 -7.29 10.70 3.39
N VAL A 147 -7.98 9.59 3.11
CA VAL A 147 -8.97 9.03 4.05
C VAL A 147 -8.28 8.63 5.36
N LEU A 148 -7.17 7.90 5.27
CA LEU A 148 -6.43 7.42 6.43
C LEU A 148 -5.93 8.58 7.31
N LEU A 149 -5.35 9.62 6.70
CA LEU A 149 -4.83 10.81 7.37
C LEU A 149 -5.94 11.68 7.96
N ALA A 150 -7.08 11.82 7.27
CA ALA A 150 -8.19 12.63 7.74
C ALA A 150 -8.85 12.09 9.03
N HIS A 151 -8.71 10.79 9.29
CA HIS A 151 -9.19 10.12 10.50
C HIS A 151 -8.15 10.03 11.62
N GLN A 152 -6.93 10.55 11.41
CA GLN A 152 -5.94 10.64 12.48
C GLN A 152 -6.23 11.81 13.42
N SER A 153 -5.61 11.78 14.60
CA SER A 153 -5.73 12.89 15.55
C SER A 153 -5.12 14.19 14.98
N PRO A 154 -5.58 15.37 15.43
CA PRO A 154 -5.00 16.64 15.02
C PRO A 154 -3.48 16.71 15.24
N GLU A 155 -2.98 16.14 16.33
CA GLU A 155 -1.56 16.09 16.69
C GLU A 155 -0.76 15.21 15.74
N TYR A 156 -1.31 14.05 15.37
CA TYR A 156 -0.71 13.20 14.34
C TYR A 156 -0.60 13.96 13.02
N LEU A 157 -1.70 14.60 12.60
CA LEU A 157 -1.73 15.27 11.31
C LEU A 157 -0.83 16.51 11.26
N ASN A 158 -0.71 17.24 12.37
CA ASN A 158 0.25 18.34 12.51
C ASN A 158 1.69 17.87 12.34
N ARG A 159 2.08 16.77 13.00
CA ARG A 159 3.41 16.17 12.83
C ARG A 159 3.63 15.68 11.40
N TYR A 160 2.66 14.94 10.85
CA TYR A 160 2.73 14.47 9.47
C TYR A 160 3.01 15.60 8.47
N LEU A 161 2.26 16.71 8.55
CA LEU A 161 2.46 17.82 7.61
C LEU A 161 3.76 18.60 7.88
N ALA A 162 4.22 18.69 9.13
CA ALA A 162 5.50 19.31 9.46
C ALA A 162 6.68 18.54 8.85
N ASP A 163 6.62 17.21 8.93
CA ASP A 163 7.67 16.30 8.45
C ASP A 163 7.54 16.00 6.94
N LEU A 164 6.41 16.34 6.31
CA LEU A 164 6.15 16.05 4.91
C LEU A 164 7.03 16.89 3.98
N THR A 165 7.81 16.22 3.13
CA THR A 165 8.49 16.80 1.98
C THR A 165 7.79 16.34 0.71
N PRO A 166 6.80 17.10 0.20
CA PRO A 166 5.96 16.64 -0.91
C PRO A 166 6.71 16.72 -2.24
N GLN A 167 6.67 15.62 -2.99
CA GLN A 167 7.14 15.55 -4.37
C GLN A 167 6.01 15.93 -5.33
N LYS A 168 6.33 16.66 -6.40
CA LYS A 168 5.39 16.91 -7.50
C LYS A 168 5.47 15.73 -8.49
N PHE A 169 4.38 14.97 -8.64
CA PHE A 169 4.29 13.85 -9.58
C PHE A 169 3.67 14.25 -10.92
N THR A 170 2.74 15.20 -10.89
CA THR A 170 2.02 15.76 -12.03
C THR A 170 1.79 17.25 -11.80
N ASP A 171 1.27 17.95 -12.81
CA ASP A 171 0.85 19.35 -12.65
C ASP A 171 -0.35 19.56 -11.73
N ARG A 172 -1.01 18.47 -11.31
CA ARG A 172 -2.16 18.49 -10.41
C ARG A 172 -1.82 18.08 -8.99
N THR A 173 -0.59 17.63 -8.75
CA THR A 173 -0.14 17.24 -7.41
C THR A 173 -0.17 18.45 -6.48
N LYS A 174 -0.92 18.33 -5.39
CA LYS A 174 -0.88 19.32 -4.31
C LYS A 174 0.38 19.14 -3.49
N THR A 175 1.18 20.19 -3.41
CA THR A 175 2.45 20.21 -2.67
C THR A 175 2.47 21.25 -1.56
N ASP A 176 1.52 22.18 -1.53
CA ASP A 176 1.42 23.14 -0.42
C ASP A 176 0.82 22.46 0.83
N ARG A 177 1.44 22.67 1.99
CA ARG A 177 1.01 22.04 3.25
C ARG A 177 -0.32 22.58 3.74
N GLY A 178 -0.62 23.86 3.49
CA GLY A 178 -1.91 24.48 3.80
C GLY A 178 -3.03 23.92 2.92
N GLU A 179 -2.80 23.84 1.61
CA GLU A 179 -3.75 23.21 0.66
C GLU A 179 -4.01 21.74 1.03
N LEU A 180 -2.95 20.99 1.38
CA LEU A 180 -3.10 19.61 1.85
C LEU A 180 -3.90 19.51 3.15
N ARG A 181 -3.73 20.46 4.08
CA ARG A 181 -4.55 20.54 5.29
C ARG A 181 -6.03 20.71 4.95
N GLU A 182 -6.36 21.69 4.11
CA GLU A 182 -7.74 21.97 3.70
C GLU A 182 -8.39 20.78 3.01
N VAL A 183 -7.63 20.07 2.17
CA VAL A 183 -8.08 18.82 1.54
C VAL A 183 -8.42 17.78 2.59
N LEU A 184 -7.56 17.57 3.59
CA LEU A 184 -7.78 16.56 4.62
C LEU A 184 -8.94 16.92 5.56
N ASP A 185 -9.12 18.20 5.87
CA ASP A 185 -10.28 18.68 6.63
C ASP A 185 -11.58 18.48 5.85
N THR A 186 -11.55 18.72 4.53
CA THR A 186 -12.69 18.41 3.64
C THR A 186 -13.00 16.91 3.61
N VAL A 187 -11.98 16.06 3.55
CA VAL A 187 -12.15 14.60 3.57
C VAL A 187 -12.75 14.14 4.89
N ARG A 188 -12.31 14.72 6.02
CA ARG A 188 -12.88 14.43 7.34
C ARG A 188 -14.37 14.78 7.40
N LEU A 189 -14.75 15.94 6.87
CA LEU A 189 -16.14 16.39 6.84
C LEU A 189 -17.02 15.52 5.92
N LYS A 190 -16.51 15.14 4.75
CA LYS A 190 -17.27 14.39 3.75
C LYS A 190 -17.29 12.88 3.97
N GLY A 191 -16.31 12.33 4.69
CA GLY A 191 -16.16 10.89 4.91
C GLY A 191 -15.61 10.11 3.71
N TYR A 192 -15.09 10.80 2.69
CA TYR A 192 -14.47 10.16 1.52
C TYR A 192 -13.41 11.08 0.89
N ALA A 193 -12.45 10.50 0.17
CA ALA A 193 -11.48 11.25 -0.61
C ALA A 193 -11.58 10.91 -2.09
N ARG A 194 -11.48 11.94 -2.93
CA ARG A 194 -11.39 11.83 -4.39
C ARG A 194 -10.10 12.48 -4.85
N VAL A 195 -9.37 11.80 -5.73
CA VAL A 195 -8.12 12.28 -6.31
C VAL A 195 -8.23 12.23 -7.83
N ASP A 196 -7.92 13.33 -8.49
CA ASP A 196 -7.93 13.47 -9.96
C ASP A 196 -6.52 13.73 -10.48
N GLN A 197 -5.86 12.65 -10.91
CA GLN A 197 -4.59 12.70 -11.64
C GLN A 197 -3.45 13.35 -10.88
N GLU A 198 -3.45 13.26 -9.55
CA GLU A 198 -2.38 13.88 -8.74
C GLU A 198 -1.14 13.00 -8.63
N LEU A 199 -1.29 11.67 -8.63
CA LEU A 199 -0.18 10.72 -8.59
C LEU A 199 0.36 10.38 -9.98
N GLU A 200 -0.53 10.22 -10.96
CA GLU A 200 -0.20 9.87 -12.34
C GLU A 200 -1.23 10.51 -13.27
N THR A 201 -0.79 11.09 -14.38
CA THR A 201 -1.69 11.63 -15.39
C THR A 201 -2.55 10.50 -15.96
N GLY A 202 -3.86 10.72 -16.08
CA GLY A 202 -4.81 9.68 -16.44
C GLY A 202 -5.33 8.83 -15.28
N LEU A 203 -4.75 8.88 -14.07
CA LEU A 203 -5.24 8.12 -12.91
C LEU A 203 -6.26 8.89 -12.08
N ARG A 204 -7.43 8.30 -11.82
CA ARG A 204 -8.40 8.80 -10.84
C ARG A 204 -8.66 7.76 -9.76
N SER A 205 -8.92 8.20 -8.53
CA SER A 205 -9.32 7.29 -7.45
C SER A 205 -10.29 7.93 -6.46
N LEU A 206 -11.12 7.08 -5.85
CA LEU A 206 -12.08 7.44 -4.81
C LEU A 206 -11.98 6.43 -3.68
N ALA A 207 -11.89 6.90 -2.44
CA ALA A 207 -11.74 6.08 -1.26
C ALA A 207 -12.71 6.44 -0.14
N VAL A 208 -13.05 5.45 0.68
CA VAL A 208 -13.86 5.53 1.90
C VAL A 208 -13.14 4.81 3.05
N PRO A 209 -13.43 5.14 4.32
CA PRO A 209 -12.79 4.46 5.45
C PRO A 209 -13.36 3.05 5.65
N ILE A 210 -12.56 2.16 6.24
CA ILE A 210 -13.02 0.95 6.93
C ILE A 210 -12.81 1.22 8.42
N LEU A 211 -13.91 1.30 9.16
CA LEU A 211 -13.91 1.59 10.60
C LEU A 211 -14.19 0.32 11.40
N ASP A 212 -13.65 0.25 12.61
CA ASP A 212 -14.11 -0.70 13.62
C ASP A 212 -15.51 -0.29 14.15
N ARG A 213 -16.09 -1.10 15.05
CA ARG A 213 -17.40 -0.78 15.64
C ARG A 213 -17.39 0.41 16.60
N ASN A 214 -16.21 0.85 17.04
CA ASN A 214 -16.02 2.01 17.91
C ASN A 214 -15.75 3.30 17.11
N GLY A 215 -15.69 3.22 15.78
CA GLY A 215 -15.43 4.34 14.89
C GLY A 215 -13.94 4.63 14.64
N HIS A 216 -13.02 3.78 15.11
CA HIS A 216 -11.60 3.91 14.81
C HIS A 216 -11.30 3.42 13.40
N ILE A 217 -10.41 4.12 12.70
CA ILE A 217 -10.00 3.72 11.36
C ILE A 217 -9.05 2.52 11.40
N LEU A 218 -9.42 1.45 10.68
CA LEU A 218 -8.60 0.25 10.50
C LEU A 218 -7.84 0.29 9.19
N ALA A 219 -8.49 0.78 8.14
CA ALA A 219 -7.96 0.85 6.78
C ALA A 219 -8.77 1.85 5.94
N ALA A 220 -8.38 2.04 4.68
CA ALA A 220 -9.21 2.67 3.67
C ALA A 220 -9.44 1.71 2.50
N LEU A 221 -10.62 1.83 1.87
CA LEU A 221 -11.04 1.08 0.69
C LEU A 221 -11.15 2.04 -0.49
N ASN A 222 -10.63 1.69 -1.66
CA ASN A 222 -10.76 2.53 -2.85
C ASN A 222 -11.12 1.76 -4.12
N VAL A 223 -11.47 2.56 -5.13
CA VAL A 223 -11.52 2.16 -6.54
C VAL A 223 -10.65 3.13 -7.34
N GLY A 224 -9.83 2.57 -8.23
CA GLY A 224 -9.02 3.33 -9.18
C GLY A 224 -9.54 3.14 -10.61
N THR A 225 -9.57 4.23 -11.40
CA THR A 225 -10.03 4.23 -12.80
C THR A 225 -9.16 5.14 -13.65
N HIS A 226 -9.29 5.03 -14.98
CA HIS A 226 -8.63 5.91 -15.93
C HIS A 226 -9.53 7.11 -16.29
N ALA A 227 -8.96 8.32 -16.29
CA ALA A 227 -9.65 9.58 -16.52
C ALA A 227 -10.36 9.66 -17.88
N ALA A 228 -9.83 8.96 -18.89
CA ALA A 228 -10.45 8.85 -20.21
C ALA A 228 -11.78 8.07 -20.22
N ARG A 229 -12.03 7.22 -19.23
CA ARG A 229 -13.23 6.35 -19.18
C ARG A 229 -14.29 6.81 -18.18
N THR A 230 -13.88 7.45 -17.11
CA THR A 230 -14.77 7.82 -16.01
C THR A 230 -14.67 9.29 -15.73
N ARG A 231 -15.77 10.04 -15.87
CA ARG A 231 -15.81 11.45 -15.48
C ARG A 231 -15.67 11.58 -13.97
N LEU A 232 -15.15 12.71 -13.52
CA LEU A 232 -14.93 12.94 -12.10
C LEU A 232 -16.24 12.94 -11.28
N GLU A 233 -17.34 13.37 -11.89
CA GLU A 233 -18.70 13.37 -11.34
C GLU A 233 -19.27 11.95 -11.20
N ASP A 234 -18.98 11.06 -12.15
CA ASP A 234 -19.40 9.65 -12.12
C ASP A 234 -18.84 8.91 -10.91
N MET A 235 -17.64 9.28 -10.47
CA MET A 235 -17.05 8.68 -9.28
C MET A 235 -17.93 8.93 -8.06
N THR A 236 -18.42 10.15 -7.88
CA THR A 236 -19.24 10.50 -6.71
C THR A 236 -20.68 9.99 -6.86
N SER A 237 -21.28 10.06 -8.05
CA SER A 237 -22.67 9.63 -8.24
C SER A 237 -22.85 8.12 -8.33
N ARG A 238 -21.86 7.38 -8.88
CA ARG A 238 -21.97 5.92 -9.12
C ARG A 238 -21.08 5.08 -8.23
N PHE A 239 -19.83 5.50 -7.98
CA PHE A 239 -18.87 4.64 -7.28
C PHE A 239 -18.95 4.81 -5.76
N LEU A 240 -19.18 6.04 -5.29
CA LEU A 240 -19.25 6.35 -3.87
C LEU A 240 -20.34 5.56 -3.12
N PRO A 241 -21.59 5.43 -3.63
CA PRO A 241 -22.61 4.63 -2.94
C PRO A 241 -22.21 3.17 -2.79
N VAL A 242 -21.60 2.59 -3.83
CA VAL A 242 -21.10 1.20 -3.83
C VAL A 242 -19.98 1.01 -2.81
N LEU A 243 -19.03 1.94 -2.74
CA LEU A 243 -17.94 1.89 -1.76
C LEU A 243 -18.44 2.06 -0.32
N HIS A 244 -19.36 3.00 -0.07
CA HIS A 244 -19.95 3.16 1.27
C HIS A 244 -20.72 1.93 1.70
N GLU A 245 -21.47 1.31 0.79
CA GLU A 245 -22.20 0.08 1.11
C GLU A 245 -21.24 -1.08 1.45
N ALA A 246 -20.14 -1.22 0.71
CA ALA A 246 -19.10 -2.21 1.02
C ALA A 246 -18.46 -1.93 2.39
N SER A 247 -18.04 -0.68 2.65
CA SER A 247 -17.48 -0.26 3.94
C SER A 247 -18.43 -0.56 5.11
N ARG A 248 -19.71 -0.18 4.99
CA ARG A 248 -20.73 -0.43 6.00
C ARG A 248 -20.93 -1.92 6.29
N LYS A 249 -20.97 -2.75 5.24
CA LYS A 249 -21.10 -4.21 5.37
C LYS A 249 -19.88 -4.84 6.03
N ILE A 250 -18.68 -4.38 5.69
CA ILE A 250 -17.44 -4.81 6.34
C ILE A 250 -17.50 -4.49 7.83
N THR A 251 -17.74 -3.23 8.19
CA THR A 251 -17.81 -2.79 9.59
C THR A 251 -18.89 -3.55 10.39
N ALA A 252 -20.03 -3.86 9.78
CA ALA A 252 -21.10 -4.60 10.44
C ALA A 252 -20.74 -6.07 10.77
N GLN A 253 -19.76 -6.65 10.08
CA GLN A 253 -19.30 -8.03 10.28
C GLN A 253 -18.08 -8.15 11.19
N LEU A 254 -17.41 -7.04 11.50
CA LEU A 254 -16.29 -7.03 12.45
C LEU A 254 -16.73 -7.46 13.86
N PRO A 255 -15.84 -8.02 14.69
CA PRO A 255 -16.10 -8.21 16.11
C PRO A 255 -16.38 -6.87 16.83
N ARG A 256 -16.91 -6.94 18.06
CA ARG A 256 -17.11 -5.78 18.95
C ARG A 256 -15.88 -5.54 19.79
#